data_AF-A0A7X3ICI2-F1
#
_entry.id   AF-A0A7X3ICI2-F1
#
_cell.length_a   1.000
_cell.length_b   1.000
_cell.length_c   1.000
_cell.angle_alpha   90.00
_cell.angle_beta   90.00
_cell.angle_gamma   90.00
#
_symmetry.space_group_name_H-M   'P 1'
#
loop_
_entity.id
_entity.type
_entity.pdbx_description
1 polymer ?
#
loop_
_entity_poly.entity_id
_entity_poly.type
_entity_poly.pdbx_seq_one_letter_code
_entity_poly.pdbx_strand_id
1 'polypeptide(L)'
;MPVESWLKPEEVPDLAARATAMIDAALTGSGLTRESYWAAVRKGYNTPYNDPPRRRAVPAQPNAVPAAIGEAVEPVASAAVVIAAQAAEARAI
;
A
#
# COMPACT_ATOMS: atom_id res chain seq x y z
N MET A 1 24.90 -5.51 -14.99
CA MET A 1 24.28 -5.45 -16.34
C MET A 1 23.54 -4.14 -16.44
N PRO A 2 23.63 -3.41 -17.57
CA PRO A 2 22.82 -2.21 -17.76
C PRO A 2 21.34 -2.59 -17.77
N VAL A 3 20.50 -1.84 -17.06
CA VAL A 3 19.05 -1.99 -17.13
C VAL A 3 18.58 -1.22 -18.35
N GLU A 4 18.08 -1.94 -19.34
CA GLU A 4 17.40 -1.36 -20.50
C GLU A 4 16.15 -0.63 -20.00
N SER A 5 16.12 0.69 -20.16
CA SER A 5 14.91 1.48 -19.92
C SER A 5 14.03 1.39 -21.16
N TRP A 6 12.80 0.90 -20.98
CA TRP A 6 11.78 0.91 -22.03
C TRP A 6 11.18 2.31 -22.28
N LEU A 7 11.60 3.30 -21.49
CA LEU A 7 11.16 4.69 -21.59
C LEU A 7 12.30 5.57 -22.10
N LYS A 8 11.98 6.40 -23.08
CA LYS A 8 12.91 7.43 -23.55
C LYS A 8 12.99 8.56 -22.52
N PRO A 9 14.18 9.05 -22.15
CA PRO A 9 14.33 10.10 -21.14
C PRO A 9 13.48 11.35 -21.39
N GLU A 10 13.31 11.73 -22.65
CA GLU A 10 12.50 12.88 -23.07
C GLU A 10 10.99 12.70 -22.83
N GLU A 11 10.49 11.47 -22.78
CA GLU A 11 9.07 11.16 -22.57
C GLU A 11 8.71 11.06 -21.07
N VAL A 12 9.73 10.93 -20.20
CA VAL A 12 9.54 10.73 -18.75
C VAL A 12 8.81 11.88 -18.07
N PRO A 13 9.15 13.18 -18.30
CA PRO A 13 8.48 14.28 -17.61
C PRO A 13 6.98 14.34 -17.93
N ASP A 14 6.62 14.19 -19.20
CA ASP A 14 5.23 14.23 -19.65
C ASP A 14 4.42 13.03 -19.16
N LEU A 15 5.04 11.85 -19.10
CA LEU A 15 4.40 10.67 -18.52
C LEU A 15 4.19 10.82 -17.01
N ALA A 16 5.19 11.35 -16.29
CA ALA A 16 5.11 11.57 -14.85
C ALA A 16 4.03 12.60 -14.49
N ALA A 17 3.92 13.69 -15.26
CA ALA A 17 2.88 14.69 -15.07
C ALA A 17 1.47 14.10 -15.27
N ARG A 18 1.27 13.34 -16.35
CA ARG A 18 -0.01 12.65 -16.62
C ARG A 18 -0.37 11.65 -15.53
N ALA A 19 0.57 10.81 -15.12
CA ALA A 19 0.36 9.83 -14.06
C ALA A 19 -0.02 10.53 -12.74
N THR A 20 0.66 11.63 -12.40
CA THR A 20 0.35 12.40 -11.20
C THR A 20 -1.07 12.95 -11.23
N ALA A 21 -1.50 13.54 -12.35
CA ALA A 21 -2.85 14.06 -12.51
C ALA A 21 -3.92 12.96 -12.38
N MET A 22 -3.68 11.78 -12.96
CA MET A 22 -4.57 10.63 -12.83
C MET A 22 -4.68 10.14 -11.39
N ILE A 23 -3.56 10.09 -10.66
CA ILE A 23 -3.53 9.71 -9.25
C ILE A 23 -4.30 10.74 -8.40
N ASP A 24 -4.07 12.03 -8.61
CA ASP A 24 -4.75 13.09 -7.85
C ASP A 24 -6.26 13.10 -8.11
N ALA A 25 -6.68 12.85 -9.35
CA ALA A 25 -8.08 12.67 -9.70
C ALA A 25 -8.70 11.45 -9.00
N ALA A 26 -8.00 10.31 -8.98
CA ALA A 26 -8.48 9.10 -8.30
C ALA A 26 -8.52 9.26 -6.77
N LEU A 27 -7.61 10.05 -6.20
CA LEU A 27 -7.62 10.35 -4.76
C LEU A 27 -8.82 11.22 -4.38
N THR A 28 -9.25 12.10 -5.28
CA THR A 28 -10.44 12.93 -5.12
C THR A 28 -11.69 12.05 -5.09
N GLY A 29 -12.23 11.79 -3.89
CA GLY A 29 -13.40 10.92 -3.67
C GLY A 29 -13.07 9.57 -3.03
N SER A 30 -11.79 9.21 -2.93
CA SER A 30 -11.35 7.97 -2.26
C SER A 30 -11.32 8.07 -0.72
N GLY A 31 -11.38 9.29 -0.18
CA GLY A 31 -11.18 9.55 1.26
C GLY A 31 -9.73 9.36 1.75
N LEU A 32 -8.80 8.96 0.86
CA LEU A 32 -7.38 8.82 1.18
C LEU A 32 -6.65 10.15 1.02
N THR A 33 -5.72 10.41 1.95
CA THR A 33 -4.77 11.51 1.79
C THR A 33 -3.66 11.09 0.82
N ARG A 34 -3.08 12.07 0.12
CA ARG A 34 -1.91 11.84 -0.76
C ARG A 34 -0.77 11.13 -0.03
N GLU A 35 -0.52 11.48 1.23
CA GLU A 35 0.50 10.83 2.06
C GLU A 35 0.18 9.37 2.36
N SER A 36 -1.06 9.05 2.71
CA SER A 36 -1.48 7.67 3.01
C SER A 36 -1.34 6.75 1.79
N TYR A 37 -1.69 7.26 0.61
CA TYR A 37 -1.49 6.57 -0.66
C TYR A 37 -0.02 6.27 -0.93
N TRP A 38 0.85 7.29 -0.86
CA TRP A 38 2.28 7.09 -1.12
C TRP A 38 2.98 6.24 -0.06
N ALA A 39 2.51 6.25 1.19
CA ALA A 39 2.99 5.34 2.22
C ALA A 39 2.67 3.88 1.88
N ALA A 40 1.44 3.60 1.40
CA ALA A 40 1.04 2.27 0.94
C ALA A 40 1.84 1.82 -0.30
N VAL A 41 2.04 2.70 -1.28
CA VAL A 41 2.86 2.42 -2.48
C VAL A 41 4.29 2.07 -2.07
N ARG A 42 4.95 2.89 -1.22
CA ARG A 42 6.31 2.60 -0.73
C ARG A 42 6.39 1.30 0.07
N LYS A 43 5.34 0.96 0.82
CA LYS A 43 5.26 -0.31 1.53
C LYS A 43 5.18 -1.47 0.54
N GLY A 44 4.19 -1.46 -0.37
CA GLY A 44 3.89 -2.56 -1.26
C GLY A 44 4.95 -2.84 -2.33
N TYR A 45 5.58 -1.80 -2.88
CA TYR A 45 6.61 -1.97 -3.91
C TYR A 45 8.00 -2.27 -3.33
N ASN A 46 8.22 -2.07 -2.03
CA ASN A 46 9.51 -2.26 -1.38
C ASN A 46 9.52 -3.45 -0.39
N THR A 47 8.44 -4.23 -0.30
CA THR A 47 8.35 -5.51 0.45
C THR A 47 8.97 -6.65 -0.37
N PRO A 48 10.31 -6.73 -0.41
CA PRO A 48 11.04 -7.51 0.59
C PRO A 48 12.17 -6.76 1.32
N TYR A 49 12.44 -5.51 0.94
CA TYR A 49 13.59 -4.72 1.42
C TYR A 49 13.25 -3.74 2.55
N ASN A 50 11.96 -3.46 2.78
CA ASN A 50 11.50 -2.44 3.73
C ASN A 50 10.75 -3.00 4.95
N ASP A 51 10.49 -4.31 5.00
CA ASP A 51 9.98 -4.91 6.22
C ASP A 51 11.15 -4.97 7.22
N PRO A 52 11.09 -4.28 8.38
CA PRO A 52 12.04 -4.58 9.44
C PRO A 52 11.92 -6.07 9.75
N PRO A 53 13.04 -6.78 10.01
CA PRO A 53 13.00 -8.20 10.29
C PRO A 53 11.93 -8.43 11.35
N ARG A 54 10.91 -9.24 11.02
CA ARG A 54 9.80 -9.51 11.94
C ARG A 54 10.43 -9.88 13.28
N ARG A 55 10.26 -9.02 14.29
CA ARG A 55 10.70 -9.34 15.66
C ARG A 55 10.00 -10.66 15.97
N ARG A 56 10.77 -11.75 16.07
CA ARG A 56 10.27 -13.02 16.56
C ARG A 56 9.54 -12.68 17.85
N ALA A 57 8.24 -12.99 17.92
CA ALA A 57 7.48 -12.79 19.14
C ALA A 57 8.28 -13.43 20.27
N VAL A 58 8.73 -12.62 21.22
CA VAL A 58 9.43 -13.11 22.40
C VAL A 58 8.42 -14.02 23.09
N PRO A 59 8.79 -15.27 23.43
CA PRO A 59 7.87 -16.15 24.14
C PRO A 59 7.34 -15.42 25.37
N ALA A 60 6.01 -15.42 25.54
CA ALA A 60 5.36 -14.73 26.64
C ALA A 60 6.01 -15.18 27.95
N GLN A 61 6.67 -14.26 28.65
CA GLN A 61 7.18 -14.57 29.97
C GLN A 61 5.97 -14.76 30.90
N PRO A 62 5.92 -15.85 31.68
CA PRO A 62 4.75 -16.21 32.48
C PRO A 62 4.36 -15.20 33.58
N ASN A 63 5.16 -14.15 33.79
CA ASN A 63 4.92 -13.11 34.81
C ASN A 63 4.83 -11.68 34.22
N ALA A 64 4.49 -11.52 32.94
CA ALA A 64 4.23 -10.19 32.40
C ALA A 64 2.95 -9.60 33.01
N VAL A 65 3.08 -8.47 33.71
CA VAL A 65 1.94 -7.67 34.20
C VAL A 65 1.13 -7.22 32.98
N PRO A 66 -0.21 -7.39 32.96
CA PRO A 66 -1.01 -7.03 31.81
C PRO A 66 -0.96 -5.51 31.60
N ALA A 67 -0.29 -5.08 30.53
CA ALA A 67 -0.54 -3.77 29.96
C ALA A 67 -1.91 -3.82 29.28
N ALA A 68 -2.75 -2.81 29.56
CA ALA A 68 -4.11 -2.72 29.07
C ALA A 68 -4.18 -2.96 27.55
N ILE A 69 -4.96 -3.98 27.18
CA ILE A 69 -5.28 -4.39 25.82
C ILE A 69 -6.25 -3.34 25.25
N GLY A 70 -5.73 -2.42 24.44
CA GLY A 70 -6.53 -1.53 23.62
C GLY A 70 -6.80 -2.18 22.27
N GLU A 71 -8.02 -2.70 22.13
CA GLU A 71 -8.77 -3.11 20.93
C GLU A 71 -8.09 -4.02 19.89
N ALA A 72 -8.64 -5.22 19.78
CA ALA A 72 -8.44 -6.13 18.67
C ALA A 72 -8.85 -5.45 17.36
N VAL A 73 -7.87 -5.15 16.51
CA VAL A 73 -8.12 -4.75 15.14
C VAL A 73 -8.64 -5.99 14.40
N GLU A 74 -9.96 -6.04 14.21
CA GLU A 74 -10.65 -6.93 13.28
C GLU A 74 -9.86 -7.03 11.96
N PRO A 75 -9.81 -8.22 11.32
CA PRO A 75 -9.03 -8.41 10.11
C PRO A 75 -9.58 -7.52 8.99
N VAL A 76 -8.95 -6.36 8.79
CA VAL A 76 -9.22 -5.51 7.64
C VAL A 76 -8.96 -6.35 6.40
N ALA A 77 -10.02 -6.56 5.61
CA ALA A 77 -9.92 -7.25 4.35
C ALA A 77 -8.81 -6.59 3.53
N SER A 78 -7.84 -7.41 3.09
CA SER A 78 -6.72 -6.94 2.28
C SER A 78 -7.24 -6.08 1.14
N ALA A 79 -6.63 -4.90 0.91
CA ALA A 79 -7.08 -3.95 -0.10
C ALA A 79 -7.22 -4.59 -1.50
N ALA A 80 -6.44 -5.64 -1.79
CA ALA A 80 -6.56 -6.44 -2.99
C ALA A 80 -7.93 -7.13 -3.15
N VAL A 81 -8.53 -7.58 -2.05
CA VAL A 81 -9.86 -8.22 -2.02
C VAL A 81 -10.95 -7.19 -2.30
N VAL A 82 -10.83 -5.99 -1.72
CA VAL A 82 -11.79 -4.89 -1.93
C VAL A 82 -11.74 -4.41 -3.39
N ILE A 83 -10.54 -4.25 -3.95
CA ILE A 83 -10.36 -3.82 -5.35
C ILE A 83 -10.90 -4.88 -6.33
N ALA A 84 -10.64 -6.16 -6.06
CA ALA A 84 -11.17 -7.25 -6.90
C ALA A 84 -12.70 -7.35 -6.85
N ALA A 85 -13.30 -7.14 -5.68
CA ALA A 85 -14.76 -7.12 -5.53
C ALA A 85 -15.41 -5.96 -6.31
N GLN A 86 -14.86 -4.74 -6.18
CA GLN A 86 -15.36 -3.56 -6.89
C GLN A 86 -15.24 -3.71 -8.43
N ALA A 87 -14.16 -4.33 -8.91
CA ALA A 87 -13.95 -4.58 -10.33
C ALA A 87 -14.90 -5.65 -10.90
N ALA A 88 -15.30 -6.63 -10.08
CA ALA A 88 -16.27 -7.65 -10.47
C ALA A 88 -17.70 -7.06 -10.56
N GLU A 89 -18.06 -6.18 -9.63
CA GLU A 89 -19.38 -5.54 -9.59
C GLU A 89 -19.58 -4.57 -10.77
N ALA A 90 -18.55 -3.81 -11.16
CA ALA A 90 -18.59 -2.92 -12.32
C ALA A 90 -18.73 -3.64 -13.69
N ARG A 91 -18.49 -4.95 -13.73
CA ARG A 91 -18.58 -5.78 -14.95
C ARG A 91 -19.91 -6.54 -15.06
N ALA A 92 -20.74 -6.49 -14.02
CA ALA A 92 -22.04 -7.13 -13.96
C ALA A 92 -23.21 -6.21 -14.38
N ILE A 93 -22.91 -4.97 -14.77
CA ILE A 93 -23.84 -3.95 -15.30
C ILE A 93 -23.54 -3.78 -16.80
#